data_AF-A0A3C0GEE7-F1
#
_entry.id   AF-A0A3C0GEE7-F1
#
_cell.length_a   1.000
_cell.length_b   1.000
_cell.length_c   1.000
_cell.angle_alpha   90.00
_cell.angle_beta   90.00
_cell.angle_gamma   90.00
#
_symmetry.space_group_name_H-M   'P 1'
#
loop_
_entity.id
_entity.type
_entity.pdbx_description
1 polymer ?
#
loop_
_entity_poly.entity_id
_entity_poly.type
_entity_poly.pdbx_seq_one_letter_code
_entity_poly.pdbx_strand_id
1 'polypeptide(L)'
;FRGVLNLYDKLLASGVEITDYEIVAKGKFVKNLVKGSELEDLYEEYKGKVRVSVCSVAMKKLGVSEDQLISGMEPVATWTVRVLQLQAKGYNVLTY
;
A
#
# COMPACT_ATOMS: atom_id res chain seq x y z
N PHE A 1 2.04 -8.49 1.03
CA PHE A 1 2.29 -7.57 -0.10
C PHE A 1 2.17 -8.27 -1.44
N ARG A 2 3.05 -9.23 -1.80
CA ARG A 2 2.87 -10.09 -3.00
C ARG A 2 1.44 -10.59 -3.20
N GLY A 3 0.82 -11.15 -2.13
CA GLY A 3 -0.58 -11.61 -2.20
C GLY A 3 -1.61 -10.51 -2.44
N VAL A 4 -1.37 -9.28 -1.98
CA VAL A 4 -2.26 -8.12 -2.20
C VAL A 4 -2.08 -7.59 -3.62
N LEU A 5 -0.86 -7.53 -4.14
CA LEU A 5 -0.61 -7.19 -5.54
C LEU A 5 -1.22 -8.23 -6.49
N ASN A 6 -1.06 -9.53 -6.21
CA ASN A 6 -1.70 -10.59 -6.99
C ASN A 6 -3.24 -10.53 -6.92
N LEU A 7 -3.81 -9.95 -5.86
CA LEU A 7 -5.26 -9.72 -5.82
C LEU A 7 -5.69 -8.71 -6.87
N TYR A 8 -4.92 -7.66 -7.12
CA TYR A 8 -5.18 -6.70 -8.19
C TYR A 8 -5.27 -7.42 -9.55
N ASP A 9 -4.31 -8.28 -9.87
CA ASP A 9 -4.32 -9.04 -11.12
C ASP A 9 -5.49 -10.01 -11.23
N LYS A 10 -5.85 -10.67 -10.12
CA LYS A 10 -7.01 -11.58 -10.07
C LYS A 10 -8.33 -10.86 -10.27
N LEU A 11 -8.47 -9.64 -9.73
CA LEU A 11 -9.66 -8.82 -9.93
C LEU A 11 -9.81 -8.47 -11.41
N LEU A 12 -8.74 -7.99 -12.06
CA LEU A 12 -8.73 -7.72 -13.50
C LEU A 12 -9.05 -8.98 -14.32
N ALA A 13 -8.39 -10.11 -14.03
CA ALA A 13 -8.62 -11.37 -14.73
C ALA A 13 -10.05 -11.90 -14.57
N SER A 14 -10.75 -11.49 -13.50
CA SER A 14 -12.15 -11.85 -13.25
C SER A 14 -13.15 -10.88 -13.90
N GLY A 15 -12.68 -9.89 -14.67
CA GLY A 15 -13.52 -8.89 -15.32
C GLY A 15 -14.00 -7.78 -14.39
N VAL A 16 -13.41 -7.64 -13.21
CA VAL A 16 -13.71 -6.51 -12.31
C VAL A 16 -13.04 -5.26 -12.87
N GLU A 17 -13.83 -4.21 -13.13
CA GLU A 17 -13.31 -2.90 -13.47
C GLU A 17 -12.72 -2.23 -12.22
N ILE A 18 -11.45 -1.84 -12.29
CA ILE A 18 -10.74 -1.19 -11.19
C ILE A 18 -10.44 0.24 -11.60
N THR A 19 -11.19 1.19 -11.04
CA THR A 19 -10.96 2.63 -11.23
C THR A 19 -9.96 3.18 -10.21
N ASP A 20 -9.86 2.55 -9.05
CA ASP A 20 -8.95 2.93 -7.98
C ASP A 20 -8.56 1.71 -7.12
N TYR A 21 -7.27 1.57 -6.81
CA TYR A 21 -6.75 0.52 -5.93
C TYR A 21 -5.63 1.08 -5.03
N GLU A 22 -5.85 1.00 -3.72
CA GLU A 22 -4.90 1.50 -2.74
C GLU A 22 -4.56 0.46 -1.67
N ILE A 23 -3.27 0.22 -1.47
CA ILE A 23 -2.74 -0.59 -0.38
C ILE A 23 -2.37 0.33 0.77
N VAL A 24 -3.07 0.23 1.89
CA VAL A 24 -2.72 0.96 3.13
C VAL A 24 -1.91 0.04 4.05
N ALA A 25 -0.60 0.25 4.12
CA ALA A 25 0.34 -0.56 4.88
C ALA A 25 0.42 -0.14 6.36
N LYS A 26 0.44 -1.13 7.27
CA LYS A 26 0.61 -0.93 8.72
C LYS A 26 1.49 -1.99 9.37
N GLY A 27 1.82 -1.76 10.64
CA GLY A 27 2.49 -2.74 11.50
C GLY A 27 3.94 -2.99 11.10
N LYS A 28 4.49 -4.14 11.52
CA LYS A 28 5.90 -4.51 11.31
C LYS A 28 6.30 -4.60 9.84
N PHE A 29 5.33 -4.80 8.95
CA PHE A 29 5.56 -4.96 7.52
C PHE A 29 6.12 -3.68 6.86
N VAL A 30 5.86 -2.50 7.42
CA VAL A 30 6.35 -1.21 6.91
C VAL A 30 7.88 -1.17 6.74
N LYS A 31 8.64 -1.90 7.58
CA LYS A 31 10.11 -1.96 7.46
C LYS A 31 10.61 -2.56 6.13
N ASN A 32 9.75 -3.30 5.44
CA ASN A 32 10.08 -3.96 4.17
C ASN A 32 9.72 -3.09 2.95
N LEU A 33 9.09 -1.92 3.15
CA LEU A 33 8.64 -1.03 2.07
C LEU A 33 9.66 0.10 1.81
N VAL A 34 10.94 -0.26 1.79
CA VAL A 34 12.05 0.68 1.64
C VAL A 34 12.82 0.43 0.34
N LYS A 35 13.49 1.47 -0.18
CA LYS A 35 14.38 1.38 -1.34
C LYS A 35 15.45 0.31 -1.13
N GLY A 36 15.80 -0.41 -2.18
CA GLY A 36 16.73 -1.54 -2.20
C GLY A 36 16.18 -2.84 -1.60
N SER A 37 14.91 -2.87 -1.20
CA SER A 37 14.29 -4.11 -0.69
C SER A 37 13.87 -5.04 -1.84
N GLU A 38 13.71 -6.33 -1.55
CA GLU A 38 13.15 -7.32 -2.49
C GLU A 38 11.74 -6.99 -2.99
N LEU A 39 11.06 -6.03 -2.35
CA LEU A 39 9.73 -5.59 -2.73
C LEU A 39 9.73 -4.39 -3.68
N GLU A 40 10.88 -3.73 -3.86
CA GLU A 40 11.00 -2.60 -4.79
C GLU A 40 10.81 -3.06 -6.24
N ASP A 41 11.58 -4.05 -6.69
CA ASP A 41 11.46 -4.61 -8.04
C ASP A 41 10.03 -5.11 -8.32
N LEU A 42 9.43 -5.74 -7.31
CA LEU A 42 8.05 -6.20 -7.40
C LEU A 42 7.06 -5.02 -7.52
N TYR A 43 7.27 -3.94 -6.77
CA TYR A 43 6.35 -2.80 -6.81
C TYR A 43 6.44 -2.01 -8.11
N GLU A 44 7.63 -1.93 -8.72
CA GLU A 44 7.82 -1.23 -10.00
C GLU A 44 6.90 -1.76 -11.11
N GLU A 45 6.56 -3.06 -11.13
CA GLU A 45 5.60 -3.64 -12.08
C GLU A 45 4.15 -3.12 -11.90
N TYR A 46 3.81 -2.64 -10.70
CA TYR A 46 2.50 -2.13 -10.31
C TYR A 46 2.46 -0.61 -10.15
N LYS A 47 3.59 0.06 -10.34
CA LYS A 47 3.69 1.52 -10.23
C LYS A 47 2.77 2.17 -11.26
N GLY A 48 2.00 3.15 -10.80
CA GLY A 48 0.94 3.79 -11.61
C GLY A 48 -0.38 3.00 -11.71
N LYS A 49 -0.39 1.71 -11.37
CA LYS A 49 -1.61 0.87 -11.29
C LYS A 49 -2.17 0.80 -9.87
N VAL A 50 -1.28 0.82 -8.88
CA VAL A 50 -1.60 0.67 -7.46
C VAL A 50 -0.95 1.79 -6.65
N ARG A 51 -1.75 2.47 -5.83
CA ARG A 51 -1.24 3.42 -4.83
C ARG A 51 -0.87 2.68 -3.55
N VAL A 52 0.18 3.13 -2.88
CA VAL A 52 0.61 2.56 -1.59
C VAL A 52 0.75 3.66 -0.56
N SER A 53 -0.11 3.61 0.45
CA SER A 53 -0.13 4.52 1.59
C SER A 53 0.52 3.85 2.81
N VAL A 54 1.48 4.50 3.46
CA VAL A 54 2.28 3.91 4.54
C VAL A 54 1.98 4.60 5.88
N CYS A 55 1.62 3.83 6.90
CA CYS A 55 1.26 4.39 8.20
C CYS A 55 2.44 5.07 8.91
N SER A 56 2.38 6.39 9.09
CA SER A 56 3.44 7.18 9.75
C SER A 56 3.70 6.77 11.20
N VAL A 57 2.68 6.30 11.93
CA VAL A 57 2.86 5.76 13.28
C VAL A 57 3.72 4.49 13.27
N ALA A 58 3.56 3.63 12.27
CA ALA A 58 4.38 2.44 12.12
C ALA A 58 5.80 2.79 11.66
N MET A 59 5.93 3.71 10.71
CA MET A 59 7.22 4.26 10.27
C MET A 59 8.04 4.80 11.45
N LYS A 60 7.44 5.67 12.28
CA LYS A 60 8.08 6.22 13.48
C LYS A 60 8.54 5.14 14.46
N LYS A 61 7.70 4.13 14.71
CA LYS A 61 8.04 3.01 15.62
C LYS A 61 9.17 2.13 15.10
N LEU A 62 9.35 2.06 13.79
CA LEU A 62 10.32 1.19 13.12
C LEU A 62 11.56 1.94 12.64
N GLY A 63 11.65 3.26 12.87
CA GLY A 63 12.77 4.08 12.43
C GLY A 63 12.86 4.21 10.90
N VAL A 64 11.74 4.15 10.20
CA VAL A 64 11.66 4.36 8.75
C VAL A 64 11.30 5.81 8.47
N SER A 65 12.13 6.53 7.70
CA SER A 65 11.82 7.87 7.21
C SER A 65 11.15 7.83 5.83
N GLU A 66 10.53 8.93 5.43
CA GLU A 66 9.81 9.04 4.16
C GLU A 66 10.75 8.88 2.95
N ASP A 67 11.96 9.44 3.02
CA ASP A 67 12.97 9.33 1.96
C ASP A 67 13.50 7.91 1.75
N GLN A 68 13.33 7.03 2.73
CA GLN A 68 13.66 5.61 2.64
C GLN A 68 12.60 4.80 1.93
N LEU A 69 11.35 5.28 1.82
CA LEU A 69 10.27 4.51 1.19
C LEU A 69 10.56 4.27 -0.29
N ILE A 70 10.10 3.12 -0.79
CA ILE A 70 10.10 2.84 -2.23
C ILE A 70 9.43 4.00 -2.98
N SER A 71 10.02 4.42 -4.10
CA SER A 71 9.54 5.55 -4.89
C SER A 71 8.08 5.38 -5.30
N GLY A 72 7.23 6.36 -5.00
CA GLY A 72 5.78 6.33 -5.29
C GLY A 72 4.89 5.88 -4.13
N MET A 73 5.49 5.50 -2.99
CA MET A 73 4.76 5.26 -1.75
C MET A 73 4.65 6.55 -0.93
N GLU A 74 3.49 6.80 -0.33
CA GLU A 74 3.21 8.05 0.39
C GLU A 74 2.87 7.78 1.87
N PRO A 75 3.42 8.56 2.82
CA PRO A 75 3.03 8.43 4.20
C PRO A 75 1.60 8.96 4.45
N VAL A 76 0.86 8.28 5.33
CA VAL A 76 -0.44 8.74 5.84
C VAL A 76 -0.43 8.78 7.37
N ALA A 77 -1.12 9.76 7.95
CA ALA A 77 -1.10 10.05 9.39
C ALA A 77 -1.25 8.79 10.25
N THR A 78 -2.24 7.95 9.94
CA THR A 78 -2.37 6.60 10.50
C THR A 78 -3.24 5.73 9.58
N TRP A 79 -2.97 4.42 9.61
CA TRP A 79 -3.74 3.43 8.85
C TRP A 79 -5.23 3.53 9.12
N THR A 80 -5.64 3.65 10.39
CA THR A 80 -7.07 3.66 10.77
C THR A 80 -7.80 4.86 10.18
N VAL A 81 -7.19 6.05 10.23
CA VAL A 81 -7.77 7.27 9.68
C VAL A 81 -7.87 7.15 8.16
N ARG A 82 -6.83 6.65 7.48
CA ARG A 82 -6.88 6.49 6.02
C ARG A 82 -7.95 5.48 5.58
N VAL A 83 -8.06 4.36 6.28
CA VAL A 83 -9.10 3.36 6.01
C VAL A 83 -10.50 3.96 6.21
N LEU A 84 -10.75 4.68 7.31
CA LEU A 84 -12.04 5.32 7.54
C LEU A 84 -12.35 6.40 6.48
N GLN A 85 -11.35 7.16 6.02
CA GLN A 85 -11.50 8.10 4.91
C GLN A 85 -11.87 7.41 3.60
N LEU A 86 -11.27 6.25 3.30
CA LEU A 86 -11.60 5.45 2.11
C LEU A 86 -13.01 4.87 2.22
N GLN A 87 -13.37 4.27 3.35
CA GLN A 87 -14.73 3.75 3.58
C GLN A 87 -15.80 4.85 3.47
N ALA A 88 -15.54 6.03 4.03
CA ALA A 88 -16.43 7.18 3.92
C ALA A 88 -16.63 7.66 2.46
N LYS A 89 -15.68 7.36 1.56
CA LYS A 89 -15.78 7.62 0.11
C LYS A 89 -16.41 6.45 -0.66
N GLY A 90 -16.91 5.42 0.03
CA GLY A 90 -17.55 4.26 -0.60
C GLY A 90 -16.60 3.15 -1.05
N TYR A 91 -15.33 3.18 -0.63
CA TYR A 91 -14.39 2.12 -0.99
C TYR A 91 -14.71 0.82 -0.25
N ASN A 92 -14.61 -0.28 -0.99
CA ASN A 92 -14.51 -1.60 -0.38
C ASN A 92 -13.13 -1.74 0.28
N VAL A 93 -13.11 -2.16 1.55
CA VAL A 93 -11.87 -2.38 2.30
C VAL A 93 -11.75 -3.84 2.67
N LEU A 94 -10.64 -4.44 2.25
CA LEU A 94 -10.24 -5.80 2.59
C LEU A 94 -9.00 -5.72 3.50
N THR A 95 -9.00 -6.48 4.59
CA THR A 95 -7.87 -6.51 5.54
C THR A 95 -7.18 -7.87 5.49
N TYR A 96 -5.85 -7.83 5.39
CA TYR A 96 -4.96 -9.00 5.32
C TYR A 96 -3.83 -8.88 6.36
#